data_AF-A0A353RGJ2-F1
#
_entry.id   AF-A0A353RGJ2-F1
#
_cell.length_a   1.000
_cell.length_b   1.000
_cell.length_c   1.000
_cell.angle_alpha   90.00
_cell.angle_beta   90.00
_cell.angle_gamma   90.00
#
_symmetry.space_group_name_H-M   'P 1'
#
loop_
_entity.id
_entity.type
_entity.pdbx_description
1 polymer ?
#
loop_
_entity_poly.entity_id
_entity_poly.type
_entity_poly.pdbx_seq_one_letter_code
_entity_poly.pdbx_strand_id
1 'polypeptide(L)'
;RGMFLNSAGHLQLLDEMKTHALDMAECIQRGDFTKYGQMISKTWEQKKAIDPGTNPPAVEQIISLVKPYCNGYKLPGAGGGGYLYMVAKDPMAAATIRKILLENPPNNRARFVEMELSTKGFQVSRS
;
A
#
# COMPACT_ATOMS: atom_id res chain seq x y z
N ARG A 1 25.22 8.61 -8.16
CA ARG A 1 24.15 7.59 -8.14
C ARG A 1 24.69 6.45 -7.28
N GLY A 2 24.46 6.54 -5.97
CA GLY A 2 25.17 5.73 -4.97
C GLY A 2 24.66 4.30 -4.95
N MET A 3 25.60 3.36 -4.94
CA MET A 3 25.35 1.93 -4.92
C MET A 3 24.72 1.53 -3.57
N PHE A 4 23.49 1.02 -3.60
CA PHE A 4 22.67 0.62 -2.44
C PHE A 4 23.43 -0.24 -1.40
N LEU A 5 24.41 -1.01 -1.84
CA LEU A 5 25.18 -1.96 -1.02
C LEU A 5 26.29 -1.32 -0.17
N ASN A 6 26.63 -0.04 -0.39
CA ASN A 6 27.65 0.66 0.39
C ASN A 6 27.07 1.57 1.48
N SER A 7 25.77 1.50 1.73
CA SER A 7 25.11 2.30 2.76
C SER A 7 24.59 1.39 3.88
N ALA A 8 25.29 1.40 5.03
CA ALA A 8 24.89 0.63 6.21
C ALA A 8 23.42 0.85 6.60
N GLY A 9 22.92 2.10 6.55
CA GLY A 9 21.52 2.40 6.86
C GLY A 9 20.50 1.78 5.90
N HIS A 10 20.81 1.73 4.60
CA HIS A 10 19.91 1.10 3.61
C HIS A 10 19.92 -0.42 3.75
N LEU A 11 21.09 -1.02 4.04
CA LEU A 11 21.20 -2.45 4.30
C LEU A 11 20.41 -2.85 5.55
N GLN A 12 20.50 -2.07 6.63
CA GLN A 12 19.70 -2.29 7.83
C GLN A 12 18.21 -2.19 7.54
N LEU A 13 17.77 -1.16 6.81
CA LEU A 13 16.37 -0.99 6.44
C LEU A 13 15.85 -2.17 5.58
N LEU A 14 16.67 -2.69 4.68
CA LEU A 14 16.33 -3.87 3.88
C LEU A 14 16.17 -5.14 4.75
N ASP A 15 17.03 -5.31 5.76
CA ASP A 15 16.90 -6.43 6.71
C ASP A 15 15.64 -6.27 7.59
N GLU A 16 15.34 -5.06 8.04
CA GLU A 16 14.09 -4.75 8.76
C GLU A 16 12.85 -5.01 7.89
N MET A 17 12.92 -4.72 6.58
CA MET A 17 11.84 -5.02 5.63
C MET A 17 11.65 -6.54 5.44
N LYS A 18 12.73 -7.31 5.45
CA LYS A 18 12.66 -8.78 5.42
C LYS A 18 11.94 -9.31 6.66
N THR A 19 12.32 -8.86 7.85
CA THR A 19 11.65 -9.24 9.10
C THR A 19 10.19 -8.81 9.10
N HIS A 20 9.91 -7.58 8.67
CA HIS A 20 8.55 -7.05 8.52
C HIS A 20 7.65 -7.90 7.61
N ALA A 21 8.21 -8.50 6.55
CA ALA A 21 7.44 -9.40 5.68
C ALA A 21 7.00 -10.68 6.42
N LEU A 22 7.85 -11.22 7.30
CA LEU A 22 7.50 -12.37 8.14
C LEU A 22 6.44 -11.99 9.17
N ASP A 23 6.59 -10.83 9.83
CA ASP A 23 5.60 -10.31 10.78
C ASP A 23 4.24 -10.10 10.12
N MET A 24 4.22 -9.60 8.89
CA MET A 24 2.99 -9.40 8.12
C MET A 24 2.33 -10.74 7.78
N ALA A 25 3.11 -11.76 7.40
CA ALA A 25 2.58 -13.10 7.13
C ALA A 25 1.93 -13.71 8.38
N GLU A 26 2.58 -13.60 9.54
CA GLU A 26 2.01 -14.05 10.81
C GLU A 26 0.74 -13.26 11.18
N CYS A 27 0.75 -11.94 11.02
CA CYS A 27 -0.40 -11.08 11.26
C CYS A 27 -1.62 -11.50 10.44
N ILE A 28 -1.41 -11.82 9.15
CA ILE A 28 -2.47 -12.30 8.26
C ILE A 28 -3.02 -13.64 8.75
N GLN A 29 -2.16 -14.58 9.15
CA GLN A 29 -2.57 -15.89 9.66
C GLN A 29 -3.39 -15.79 10.95
N ARG A 30 -3.09 -14.81 11.81
CA ARG A 30 -3.82 -14.54 13.05
C ARG A 30 -5.16 -13.81 12.82
N GLY A 31 -5.43 -13.33 11.62
CA GLY A 31 -6.68 -12.63 11.29
C GLY A 31 -6.82 -11.23 11.90
N ASP A 32 -5.73 -10.60 12.35
CA ASP A 32 -5.76 -9.25 12.93
C ASP A 32 -5.78 -8.18 11.83
N PHE A 33 -6.98 -7.76 11.43
CA PHE A 33 -7.18 -6.82 10.32
C PHE A 33 -6.64 -5.40 10.62
N THR A 34 -6.78 -4.94 11.85
CA THR A 34 -6.27 -3.62 12.26
C THR A 34 -4.76 -3.60 12.20
N LYS A 35 -4.11 -4.62 12.77
CA LYS A 35 -2.65 -4.77 12.70
C LYS A 35 -2.17 -4.99 11.27
N TYR A 36 -2.91 -5.71 10.43
CA TYR A 36 -2.59 -5.82 9.00
C TYR A 36 -2.52 -4.43 8.34
N GLY A 37 -3.50 -3.57 8.57
CA GLY A 37 -3.47 -2.19 8.07
C GLY A 37 -2.27 -1.39 8.59
N GLN A 38 -1.93 -1.51 9.88
CA GLN A 38 -0.73 -0.88 10.44
C GLN A 38 0.56 -1.41 9.79
N MET A 39 0.63 -2.71 9.49
CA MET A 39 1.76 -3.31 8.78
C MET A 39 1.88 -2.78 7.34
N ILE A 40 0.76 -2.50 6.68
CA ILE A 40 0.76 -1.80 5.39
C ILE A 40 1.36 -0.39 5.53
N SER A 41 0.94 0.37 6.56
CA SER A 41 1.50 1.71 6.84
C SER A 41 3.01 1.66 7.09
N LYS A 42 3.50 0.66 7.84
CA LYS A 42 4.94 0.48 8.03
C LYS A 42 5.67 0.23 6.72
N THR A 43 5.11 -0.59 5.81
CA THR A 43 5.69 -0.76 4.46
C THR A 43 5.73 0.55 3.67
N TRP A 44 4.73 1.43 3.80
CA TRP A 44 4.72 2.74 3.16
C TRP A 44 5.90 3.60 3.62
N GLU A 45 6.12 3.69 4.93
CA GLU A 45 7.24 4.43 5.51
C GLU A 45 8.60 3.83 5.13
N GLN A 46 8.74 2.50 5.16
CA GLN A 46 9.98 1.82 4.74
C GLN A 46 10.31 2.07 3.27
N LYS A 47 9.31 2.06 2.37
CA LYS A 47 9.52 2.39 0.95
C LYS A 47 9.95 3.84 0.74
N LYS A 48 9.33 4.79 1.46
CA LYS A 48 9.75 6.21 1.43
C LYS A 48 11.20 6.39 1.86
N ALA A 49 11.61 5.66 2.89
CA ALA A 49 12.97 5.72 3.41
C ALA A 49 14.00 5.11 2.45
N ILE A 50 13.61 4.10 1.65
CA ILE A 50 14.46 3.52 0.59
C ILE A 50 14.59 4.47 -0.61
N ASP A 51 13.47 5.00 -1.09
CA ASP A 51 13.45 5.86 -2.26
C ASP A 51 12.25 6.84 -2.16
N PRO A 52 12.53 8.13 -1.88
CA PRO A 52 11.50 9.16 -1.83
C PRO A 52 10.69 9.31 -3.13
N GLY A 53 11.26 8.91 -4.28
CA GLY A 53 10.60 8.93 -5.58
C GLY A 53 9.40 7.98 -5.67
N THR A 54 9.28 7.03 -4.74
CA THR A 54 8.19 6.05 -4.75
C THR A 54 6.85 6.63 -4.27
N ASN A 55 6.82 7.86 -3.72
CA ASN A 55 5.65 8.48 -3.08
C ASN A 55 5.50 9.95 -3.53
N PRO A 56 4.95 10.20 -4.73
CA PRO A 56 4.87 11.55 -5.28
C PRO A 56 3.87 12.43 -4.51
N PRO A 57 4.05 13.78 -4.47
CA PRO A 57 3.18 14.69 -3.74
C PRO A 57 1.68 14.57 -4.06
N ALA A 58 1.33 14.26 -5.30
CA ALA A 58 -0.05 14.05 -5.72
C ALA A 58 -0.71 12.85 -4.99
N VAL A 59 0.06 11.82 -4.66
CA VAL A 59 -0.45 10.66 -3.90
C VAL A 59 -0.62 11.01 -2.43
N GLU A 60 0.29 11.79 -1.85
CA GLU A 60 0.14 12.30 -0.48
C GLU A 60 -1.09 13.22 -0.33
N GLN A 61 -1.43 14.00 -1.36
CA GLN A 61 -2.67 14.79 -1.39
C GLN A 61 -3.93 13.91 -1.37
N ILE A 62 -3.95 12.80 -2.10
CA ILE A 62 -5.07 11.85 -2.04
C ILE A 62 -5.18 11.25 -0.63
N ILE A 63 -4.05 10.84 -0.06
CA ILE A 63 -3.98 10.23 1.27
C ILE A 63 -4.46 11.21 2.34
N SER A 64 -4.08 12.48 2.29
CA SER A 64 -4.42 13.46 3.33
C SER A 64 -5.92 13.66 3.50
N LEU A 65 -6.70 13.52 2.43
CA LEU A 65 -8.17 13.61 2.45
C LEU A 65 -8.83 12.49 3.25
N VAL A 66 -8.18 11.33 3.34
CA VAL A 66 -8.80 10.10 3.84
C VAL A 66 -8.04 9.44 4.99
N LYS A 67 -6.86 9.96 5.35
CA LYS A 67 -5.98 9.42 6.40
C LYS A 67 -6.69 9.09 7.72
N PRO A 68 -7.64 9.89 8.24
CA PRO A 68 -8.34 9.57 9.48
C PRO A 68 -9.21 8.29 9.41
N TYR A 69 -9.55 7.83 8.21
CA TYR A 69 -10.43 6.68 7.97
C TYR A 69 -9.66 5.39 7.64
N CYS A 70 -8.33 5.47 7.52
CA CYS A 70 -7.49 4.34 7.14
C CYS A 70 -6.73 3.75 8.35
N ASN A 71 -6.61 2.42 8.40
CA ASN A 71 -5.60 1.71 9.18
C ASN A 71 -4.24 1.71 8.45
N GLY A 72 -4.26 1.72 7.11
CA GLY A 72 -3.07 1.93 6.31
C GLY A 72 -3.31 1.99 4.81
N TYR A 73 -2.26 2.30 4.05
CA TYR A 73 -2.31 2.48 2.61
C TYR A 73 -0.91 2.33 2.01
N LYS A 74 -0.81 1.90 0.75
CA LYS A 74 0.44 2.00 -0.01
C LYS A 74 0.22 1.92 -1.52
N LEU A 75 1.22 2.36 -2.27
CA LEU A 75 1.39 2.01 -3.68
C LEU A 75 2.04 0.61 -3.78
N PRO A 76 1.38 -0.38 -4.42
CA PRO A 76 2.00 -1.65 -4.72
C PRO A 76 3.04 -1.50 -5.84
N GLY A 77 3.95 -2.47 -5.94
CA GLY A 77 5.02 -2.43 -6.95
C GLY A 77 6.07 -1.35 -6.69
N ALA A 78 6.56 -0.73 -7.78
CA ALA A 78 7.67 0.23 -7.75
C ALA A 78 7.33 1.55 -7.04
N GLY A 79 6.06 1.97 -7.03
CA GLY A 79 5.66 3.31 -6.56
C GLY A 79 5.65 4.34 -7.69
N GLY A 80 5.57 5.63 -7.34
CA GLY A 80 5.58 6.75 -8.30
C GLY A 80 4.24 7.00 -9.00
N GLY A 81 3.25 6.12 -8.84
CA GLY A 81 1.91 6.26 -9.42
C GLY A 81 1.16 4.93 -9.50
N GLY A 82 0.16 4.87 -10.38
CA GLY A 82 -0.65 3.66 -10.59
C GLY A 82 -1.78 3.53 -9.58
N TYR A 83 -1.89 2.36 -8.96
CA TYR A 83 -2.96 2.05 -8.01
C TYR A 83 -2.56 2.39 -6.59
N LEU A 84 -3.42 3.09 -5.87
CA LEU A 84 -3.34 3.24 -4.43
C LEU A 84 -4.35 2.30 -3.80
N TYR A 85 -3.91 1.42 -2.91
CA TYR A 85 -4.82 0.61 -2.11
C TYR A 85 -4.77 1.05 -0.65
N MET A 86 -5.93 0.97 0.00
CA MET A 86 -6.15 1.46 1.36
C MET A 86 -6.88 0.38 2.15
N VAL A 87 -6.53 0.28 3.42
CA VAL A 87 -7.20 -0.54 4.43
C VAL A 87 -8.01 0.44 5.28
N ALA A 88 -9.33 0.46 5.10
CA ALA A 88 -10.22 1.26 5.92
C ALA A 88 -10.27 0.73 7.37
N LYS A 89 -10.62 1.59 8.32
CA LYS A 89 -10.81 1.19 9.74
C LYS A 89 -11.94 0.17 9.91
N ASP A 90 -13.03 0.39 9.19
CA ASP A 90 -14.26 -0.37 9.25
C ASP A 90 -15.10 -0.11 7.97
N PRO A 91 -16.25 -0.78 7.77
CA PRO A 91 -17.09 -0.59 6.59
C PRO A 91 -17.63 0.85 6.42
N MET A 92 -17.93 1.56 7.51
CA MET A 92 -18.41 2.96 7.45
C MET A 92 -17.30 3.91 7.02
N ALA A 93 -16.07 3.67 7.50
CA ALA A 93 -14.89 4.35 7.05
C ALA A 93 -14.64 4.09 5.55
N ALA A 94 -14.83 2.86 5.07
CA ALA A 94 -14.70 2.55 3.64
C ALA A 94 -15.73 3.32 2.77
N ALA A 95 -16.99 3.39 3.21
CA ALA A 95 -18.02 4.18 2.54
C ALA A 95 -17.67 5.68 2.53
N THR A 96 -17.13 6.18 3.63
CA THR A 96 -16.70 7.58 3.77
C THR A 96 -15.52 7.90 2.84
N ILE A 97 -14.50 7.03 2.79
CA ILE A 97 -13.38 7.13 1.85
C ILE A 97 -13.90 7.20 0.41
N ARG A 98 -14.81 6.28 0.05
CA ARG A 98 -15.39 6.24 -1.30
C ARG A 98 -16.12 7.55 -1.62
N LYS A 99 -16.93 8.07 -0.70
CA LYS A 99 -17.62 9.35 -0.88
C LYS A 99 -16.63 10.50 -1.11
N ILE A 100 -15.66 10.68 -0.21
CA ILE A 100 -14.67 11.77 -0.27
C ILE A 100 -13.91 11.76 -1.59
N LEU A 101 -13.45 10.60 -2.05
CA LEU A 101 -12.65 10.48 -3.28
C LEU A 101 -13.49 10.59 -4.56
N LEU A 102 -14.80 10.30 -4.51
CA LEU A 102 -15.70 10.57 -5.64
C LEU A 102 -16.03 12.07 -5.76
N GLU A 103 -16.17 12.76 -4.63
CA GLU A 103 -16.40 14.21 -4.59
C GLU A 103 -15.14 15.01 -4.92
N ASN A 104 -13.95 14.43 -4.68
CA ASN A 104 -12.65 15.06 -4.89
C ASN A 104 -11.72 14.18 -5.76
N PRO A 105 -12.07 13.92 -7.04
CA PRO A 105 -11.26 13.07 -7.89
C PRO A 105 -9.90 13.75 -8.18
N PRO A 106 -8.76 13.05 -8.03
CA PRO A 106 -7.45 13.64 -8.27
C PRO A 106 -7.18 13.97 -9.75
N ASN A 107 -7.91 13.34 -10.67
CA ASN A 107 -7.90 13.62 -12.11
C ASN A 107 -9.11 12.97 -12.79
N ASN A 108 -9.32 13.27 -14.07
CA ASN A 108 -10.44 12.78 -14.88
C ASN A 108 -10.44 11.27 -15.17
N ARG A 109 -9.37 10.53 -14.83
CA ARG A 109 -9.25 9.08 -15.02
C ARG A 109 -9.36 8.30 -13.71
N ALA A 110 -9.45 9.00 -12.58
CA ALA A 110 -9.54 8.39 -11.26
C ALA A 110 -10.82 7.55 -11.17
N ARG A 111 -10.66 6.31 -10.70
CA ARG A 111 -11.77 5.36 -10.53
C ARG A 111 -11.44 4.35 -9.45
N PHE A 112 -12.48 3.81 -8.84
CA PHE A 112 -12.35 2.63 -8.00
C PHE A 112 -12.24 1.39 -8.89
N VAL A 113 -11.37 0.48 -8.51
CA VAL A 113 -11.22 -0.83 -9.14
C VAL A 113 -11.43 -1.88 -8.06
N GLU A 114 -12.28 -2.86 -8.37
CA GLU A 114 -12.53 -3.98 -7.47
C GLU A 114 -11.29 -4.89 -7.41
N MET A 115 -10.97 -5.36 -6.21
CA MET A 115 -9.86 -6.25 -5.97
C MET A 115 -10.40 -7.63 -5.61
N GLU A 116 -9.99 -8.63 -6.38
CA GLU A 116 -10.32 -10.03 -6.13
C GLU A 116 -9.04 -10.86 -6.09
N LEU A 117 -9.04 -11.89 -5.25
CA LEU A 117 -7.94 -12.86 -5.19
C LEU A 117 -8.27 -14.02 -6.13
N SER A 118 -7.49 -14.16 -7.20
CA SER A 118 -7.53 -15.38 -8.02
C SER A 118 -6.90 -16.54 -7.25
N THR A 119 -7.64 -17.65 -7.14
CA THR A 119 -7.12 -18.93 -6.63
C THR A 119 -6.48 -19.79 -7.72
N LYS A 120 -6.43 -19.28 -8.96
CA LYS A 120 -5.89 -19.97 -10.13
C LYS A 120 -4.71 -19.17 -10.68
N GLY A 121 -3.62 -19.89 -10.97
CA GLY A 121 -2.47 -19.35 -11.69
C GLY A 121 -2.69 -19.33 -13.20
N PHE A 122 -1.59 -19.39 -13.96
CA PHE A 122 -1.65 -19.52 -15.42
C PHE A 122 -2.36 -20.82 -15.83
N GLN A 123 -3.35 -20.71 -16.72
CA GLN A 123 -4.10 -21.84 -17.25
C GLN A 123 -4.12 -21.77 -18.78
N VAL A 124 -3.93 -22.92 -19.43
CA VAL A 124 -4.06 -23.07 -20.88
C VAL A 124 -5.10 -24.15 -21.14
N SER A 125 -6.11 -23.84 -21.96
CA SER A 125 -7.07 -24.81 -22.48
C SER A 125 -6.89 -24.93 -23.99
N ARG A 126 -7.08 -26.14 -24.53
CA ARG A 126 -7.24 -26.38 -25.97
C ARG A 126 -8.66 -26.86 -26.24
N SER A 127 -9.20 -26.48 -27.39
CA SER A 127 -10.47 -26.98 -27.93
C SER A 127 -10.39 -28.46 -28.26
#